data_AF-A0A501XBH1-F1
#
_entry.id   AF-A0A501XBH1-F1
#
_cell.length_a   1.000
_cell.length_b   1.000
_cell.length_c   1.000
_cell.angle_alpha   90.00
_cell.angle_beta   90.00
_cell.angle_gamma   90.00
#
_symmetry.space_group_name_H-M   'P 1'
#
loop_
_entity.id
_entity.type
_entity.pdbx_description
1 polymer ?
#
loop_
_entity_poly.entity_id
_entity_poly.type
_entity_poly.pdbx_seq_one_letter_code
_entity_poly.pdbx_strand_id
1 'polypeptide(L)'
;MRINHKTKVILITLFCILTFGIFIGILGYKLSMPFQVSIYNYESYINKNIERKLKKNYSYHVFTEINEFTKAINSQKAVAGVGSDHQIAQLITEGKIQKIDFSIIYPDLFKDLNTKYETVLDYDCVEDKDNSEKTNKYKEYLKNKKQIIYNLYPSFVREHLDKYNEWLKDTVNQTNKKIIKSPLGKVIYNLDLDEFYEYNVPYFVQDKMITYNVNKTFKNHLNISSNIEDNYDAFEFPKSGTIIENNKVVKYSTWLDILTTLNQKYNYKIFNWTNSFLDNTMIGETIDKDYWYDEKNKTWKNLDFSNYRKAVDDFMKIVQKATGHSIRDIQYNKLITNGLELVNSIIEPSKIKGDVSIMYNGDTLDSYYAEDNFASLGEIRQINYIRPKNNYLLMDAWIISHDVEKKSAEKLLKILKDDLFEGQDYSVEKLNKTYIEYIKNNLDENKKLQLDELILKAQKIGLDSIQKLIQNPTKGFTSFYKENKDIFVDAMEFVPIISNFDAVNYTVPYQNLIEWLKDWYFLTINNQDNIEKDEAALNIFNISNVDKNGEIIYHRIYQPLPLKLKTLLTEYYFRETKS
;
A
#
# COMPACT_ATOMS: atom_id res chain seq x y z
N MET A 1 56.33 -46.33 -19.91
CA MET A 1 55.83 -46.38 -21.31
C MET A 1 55.81 -44.95 -21.86
N ARG A 2 56.72 -44.58 -22.79
CA ARG A 2 56.76 -43.21 -23.35
C ARG A 2 55.68 -43.08 -24.43
N ILE A 3 54.70 -42.21 -24.20
CA ILE A 3 53.66 -41.90 -25.17
C ILE A 3 54.32 -41.22 -26.39
N ASN A 4 54.17 -41.81 -27.57
CA ASN A 4 54.64 -41.27 -28.85
C ASN A 4 54.03 -39.87 -29.10
N HIS A 5 54.81 -38.95 -29.67
CA HIS A 5 54.37 -37.61 -30.08
C HIS A 5 53.01 -37.61 -30.80
N LYS A 6 52.75 -38.55 -31.73
CA LYS A 6 51.47 -38.68 -32.43
C LYS A 6 50.29 -38.92 -31.48
N THR A 7 50.47 -39.79 -30.48
CA THR A 7 49.43 -40.09 -29.48
C THR A 7 49.17 -38.89 -28.57
N LYS A 8 50.22 -38.10 -28.23
CA LYS A 8 50.04 -36.85 -27.47
C LYS A 8 49.22 -35.82 -28.26
N VAL A 9 49.52 -35.65 -29.54
CA VAL A 9 48.77 -34.73 -30.42
C VAL A 9 47.30 -35.15 -30.50
N ILE A 10 47.02 -36.44 -30.73
CA ILE A 10 45.64 -36.96 -30.78
C ILE A 10 44.89 -36.72 -29.46
N LEU A 11 45.53 -36.97 -28.32
CA LEU A 11 44.91 -36.75 -27.01
C LEU A 11 44.65 -35.26 -26.73
N ILE A 12 45.57 -34.38 -27.11
CA ILE A 12 45.38 -32.92 -27.00
C ILE A 12 44.24 -32.46 -27.90
N THR A 13 44.18 -32.93 -29.15
CA THR A 13 43.09 -32.58 -30.07
C THR A 13 41.73 -33.07 -29.54
N LEU A 14 41.64 -34.30 -29.04
CA LEU A 14 40.43 -34.83 -28.41
C LEU A 14 40.02 -34.02 -27.17
N PHE A 15 40.99 -33.64 -26.34
CA PHE A 15 40.74 -32.78 -25.17
C PHE A 15 40.24 -31.38 -25.59
N CYS A 16 40.86 -30.76 -26.59
CA CYS A 16 40.42 -29.48 -27.13
C CYS A 16 39.00 -29.58 -27.71
N ILE A 17 38.68 -30.62 -28.48
CA ILE A 17 37.33 -30.84 -29.01
C ILE A 17 36.32 -31.03 -27.87
N LEU A 18 36.66 -31.81 -26.84
CA LEU A 18 35.80 -32.03 -25.68
C LEU A 18 35.53 -30.73 -24.92
N THR A 19 36.57 -29.96 -24.61
CA THR A 19 36.44 -28.67 -23.91
C THR A 19 35.66 -27.64 -24.73
N PHE A 20 35.87 -27.61 -26.05
CA PHE A 20 35.11 -26.75 -26.96
C PHE A 20 33.64 -27.18 -27.03
N GLY A 21 33.36 -28.49 -27.08
CA GLY A 21 32.01 -29.02 -27.00
C GLY A 21 31.29 -28.67 -25.69
N ILE A 22 32.00 -28.77 -24.55
CA ILE A 22 31.47 -28.34 -23.24
C ILE A 22 31.22 -26.83 -23.23
N PHE A 23 32.13 -26.02 -23.76
CA PHE A 23 31.96 -24.57 -23.85
C PHE A 23 30.75 -24.18 -24.72
N ILE A 24 30.62 -24.77 -25.91
CA ILE A 24 29.46 -24.57 -26.79
C ILE A 24 28.17 -25.04 -26.10
N GLY A 25 28.22 -26.15 -25.37
CA GLY A 25 27.10 -26.64 -24.56
C GLY A 25 26.67 -25.65 -23.47
N ILE A 26 27.62 -25.10 -22.70
CA ILE A 26 27.38 -24.08 -21.67
C ILE A 26 26.85 -22.79 -22.32
N LEU A 27 27.44 -22.36 -23.44
CA LEU A 27 27.01 -21.16 -24.16
C LEU A 27 25.59 -21.33 -24.71
N GLY A 28 25.31 -22.47 -25.35
CA GLY A 28 23.98 -22.83 -25.84
C GLY A 28 22.97 -22.85 -24.69
N TYR A 29 23.30 -23.50 -23.58
CA TYR A 29 22.47 -23.50 -22.37
C TYR A 29 22.22 -22.07 -21.84
N LYS A 30 23.25 -21.23 -21.75
CA LYS A 30 23.14 -19.83 -21.27
C LYS A 30 22.35 -18.93 -22.22
N LEU A 31 22.42 -19.18 -23.53
CA LEU A 31 21.62 -18.48 -24.53
C LEU A 31 20.16 -18.95 -24.53
N SER A 32 19.91 -20.24 -24.25
CA SER A 32 18.56 -20.80 -24.12
C SER A 32 17.91 -20.48 -22.77
N MET A 33 18.69 -20.27 -21.71
CA MET A 33 18.24 -19.87 -20.37
C MET A 33 18.95 -18.58 -19.94
N PRO A 34 18.54 -17.41 -20.45
CA PRO A 34 19.11 -16.14 -20.02
C PRO A 34 18.93 -15.96 -18.50
N PHE A 35 19.95 -15.43 -17.85
CA PHE A 35 19.89 -15.09 -16.43
C PHE A 35 18.70 -14.15 -16.19
N GLN A 36 17.73 -14.61 -15.40
CA GLN A 36 16.59 -13.80 -15.03
C GLN A 36 17.03 -12.83 -13.93
N VAL A 37 16.92 -11.54 -14.21
CA VAL A 37 17.16 -10.50 -13.22
C VAL A 37 16.10 -10.57 -12.11
N SER A 38 16.49 -10.19 -10.88
CA SER A 38 15.64 -10.38 -9.71
C SER A 38 14.73 -9.19 -9.41
N ILE A 39 13.47 -9.49 -9.14
CA ILE A 39 12.46 -8.55 -8.62
C ILE A 39 12.09 -8.98 -7.20
N TYR A 40 11.85 -8.01 -6.32
CA TYR A 40 11.52 -8.23 -4.92
C TYR A 40 10.14 -7.67 -4.58
N ASN A 41 9.35 -8.40 -3.80
CA ASN A 41 8.08 -7.94 -3.27
C ASN A 41 7.87 -8.43 -1.84
N TYR A 42 6.98 -7.76 -1.10
CA TYR A 42 6.56 -8.23 0.21
C TYR A 42 5.79 -9.55 0.12
N GLU A 43 5.86 -10.33 1.19
CA GLU A 43 5.07 -11.55 1.33
C GLU A 43 3.58 -11.24 1.31
N SER A 44 2.81 -12.04 0.55
CA SER A 44 1.34 -11.92 0.43
C SER A 44 0.82 -10.64 -0.24
N TYR A 45 1.66 -9.88 -0.95
CA TYR A 45 1.23 -8.62 -1.60
C TYR A 45 0.74 -8.77 -3.05
N ILE A 46 0.79 -9.98 -3.61
CA ILE A 46 0.45 -10.20 -5.02
C ILE A 46 -0.42 -11.43 -5.23
N ASN A 47 -1.40 -11.31 -6.12
CA ASN A 47 -2.19 -12.44 -6.59
C ASN A 47 -1.28 -13.47 -7.30
N LYS A 48 -1.48 -14.76 -7.01
CA LYS A 48 -0.67 -15.87 -7.54
C LYS A 48 -0.67 -15.93 -9.07
N ASN A 49 -1.76 -15.53 -9.73
CA ASN A 49 -1.83 -15.46 -11.20
C ASN A 49 -0.88 -14.40 -11.74
N ILE A 50 -0.84 -13.22 -11.12
CA ILE A 50 0.06 -12.12 -11.48
C ILE A 50 1.51 -12.51 -11.20
N GLU A 51 1.79 -13.08 -10.03
CA GLU A 51 3.12 -13.59 -9.66
C GLU A 51 3.66 -14.56 -10.72
N ARG A 52 2.82 -15.49 -11.18
CA ARG A 52 3.18 -16.46 -12.22
C ARG A 52 3.53 -15.78 -13.54
N LYS A 53 2.84 -14.70 -13.92
CA LYS A 53 3.15 -13.92 -15.12
C LYS A 53 4.51 -13.22 -14.98
N LEU A 54 4.79 -12.60 -13.84
CA LEU A 54 6.09 -11.96 -13.55
C LEU A 54 7.24 -12.98 -13.57
N LYS A 55 7.05 -14.16 -12.96
CA LYS A 55 8.03 -15.27 -12.94
C LYS A 55 8.45 -15.80 -14.32
N LYS A 56 7.67 -15.52 -15.38
CA LYS A 56 8.08 -15.87 -16.76
C LYS A 56 9.28 -15.05 -17.22
N ASN A 57 9.41 -13.82 -16.73
CA ASN A 57 10.43 -12.86 -17.19
C ASN A 57 11.52 -12.60 -16.14
N TYR A 58 11.25 -12.85 -14.86
CA TYR A 58 12.08 -12.42 -13.74
C TYR A 58 12.22 -13.48 -12.66
N SER A 59 13.34 -13.43 -11.94
CA SER A 59 13.50 -14.19 -10.70
C SER A 59 12.75 -13.45 -9.60
N TYR A 60 11.58 -13.95 -9.21
CA TYR A 60 10.73 -13.29 -8.23
C TYR A 60 11.08 -13.74 -6.81
N HIS A 61 11.48 -12.79 -5.97
CA HIS A 61 11.81 -12.99 -4.57
C HIS A 61 10.78 -12.31 -3.68
N VAL A 62 10.45 -12.99 -2.60
CA VAL A 62 9.59 -12.47 -1.54
C VAL A 62 10.47 -12.16 -0.34
N PHE A 63 10.22 -11.03 0.32
CA PHE A 63 10.88 -10.66 1.56
C PHE A 63 9.85 -10.35 2.66
N THR A 64 10.25 -10.61 3.91
CA THR A 64 9.45 -10.29 5.10
C THR A 64 9.94 -9.02 5.79
N GLU A 65 11.23 -8.71 5.64
CA GLU A 65 11.83 -7.49 6.20
C GLU A 65 12.26 -6.50 5.10
N ILE A 66 11.82 -5.25 5.23
CA ILE A 66 12.16 -4.12 4.32
C ILE A 66 13.68 -4.03 4.03
N ASN A 67 14.50 -4.35 5.03
CA ASN A 67 15.96 -4.28 4.92
C ASN A 67 16.54 -5.28 3.92
N GLU A 68 15.87 -6.39 3.63
CA GLU A 68 16.31 -7.35 2.62
C GLU A 68 16.30 -6.74 1.22
N PHE A 69 15.22 -6.04 0.86
CA PHE A 69 15.13 -5.35 -0.40
C PHE A 69 16.16 -4.21 -0.50
N THR A 70 16.34 -3.41 0.56
CA THR A 70 17.40 -2.38 0.61
C THR A 70 18.79 -2.99 0.38
N LYS A 71 19.09 -4.13 1.00
CA LYS A 71 20.36 -4.85 0.79
C LYS A 71 20.50 -5.34 -0.65
N ALA A 72 19.42 -5.82 -1.26
CA ALA A 72 19.42 -6.30 -2.64
C ALA A 72 19.66 -5.15 -3.65
N ILE A 73 19.04 -3.98 -3.45
CA ILE A 73 19.31 -2.77 -4.25
C ILE A 73 20.76 -2.32 -4.05
N ASN A 74 21.23 -2.22 -2.80
CA ASN A 74 22.59 -1.77 -2.51
C ASN A 74 23.68 -2.72 -3.04
N SER A 75 23.38 -4.00 -3.17
CA SER A 75 24.29 -5.01 -3.74
C SER A 75 24.08 -5.25 -5.24
N GLN A 76 23.27 -4.42 -5.91
CA GLN A 76 22.97 -4.51 -7.35
C GLN A 76 22.37 -5.86 -7.76
N LYS A 77 21.70 -6.54 -6.82
CA LYS A 77 21.03 -7.82 -7.05
C LYS A 77 19.58 -7.66 -7.45
N ALA A 78 18.93 -6.55 -7.08
CA ALA A 78 17.56 -6.25 -7.44
C ALA A 78 17.52 -5.23 -8.58
N VAL A 79 16.75 -5.54 -9.64
CA VAL A 79 16.47 -4.56 -10.71
C VAL A 79 15.26 -3.69 -10.38
N ALA A 80 14.31 -4.23 -9.63
CA ALA A 80 13.12 -3.53 -9.20
C ALA A 80 12.48 -4.24 -8.01
N GLY A 81 11.49 -3.60 -7.42
CA GLY A 81 10.65 -4.21 -6.40
C GLY A 81 9.70 -3.22 -5.77
N VAL A 82 8.95 -3.70 -4.80
CA VAL A 82 8.08 -2.88 -3.97
C VAL A 82 8.86 -2.40 -2.75
N GLY A 83 8.84 -1.09 -2.53
CA GLY A 83 9.40 -0.46 -1.34
C GLY A 83 8.39 0.44 -0.66
N SER A 84 8.59 0.67 0.63
CA SER A 84 7.80 1.64 1.39
C SER A 84 8.23 3.05 1.06
N ASP A 85 7.29 3.99 1.04
CA ASP A 85 7.51 5.42 0.78
C ASP A 85 8.71 6.05 1.52
N HIS A 86 8.87 5.76 2.81
CA HIS A 86 9.99 6.26 3.62
C HIS A 86 11.34 5.62 3.24
N GLN A 87 11.34 4.35 2.83
CA GLN A 87 12.52 3.68 2.25
C GLN A 87 12.85 4.29 0.88
N ILE A 88 11.84 4.54 0.05
CA ILE A 88 12.00 5.16 -1.27
C ILE A 88 12.62 6.55 -1.12
N ALA A 89 12.14 7.37 -0.18
CA ALA A 89 12.68 8.69 0.10
C ALA A 89 14.18 8.62 0.46
N GLN A 90 14.57 7.63 1.28
CA GLN A 90 15.97 7.38 1.59
C GLN A 90 16.77 6.99 0.32
N LEU A 91 16.27 6.05 -0.48
CA LEU A 91 16.93 5.59 -1.71
C LEU A 91 17.10 6.71 -2.75
N ILE A 92 16.19 7.69 -2.81
CA ILE A 92 16.33 8.90 -3.64
C ILE A 92 17.54 9.71 -3.18
N THR A 93 17.66 10.00 -1.88
CA THR A 93 18.78 10.82 -1.34
C THR A 93 20.14 10.12 -1.47
N GLU A 94 20.14 8.79 -1.50
CA GLU A 94 21.30 7.93 -1.73
C GLU A 94 21.61 7.72 -3.22
N GLY A 95 20.70 8.11 -4.10
CA GLY A 95 20.82 7.98 -5.54
C GLY A 95 20.79 6.54 -6.05
N LYS A 96 19.92 5.71 -5.48
CA LYS A 96 19.85 4.26 -5.72
C LYS A 96 18.73 3.82 -6.65
N ILE A 97 17.80 4.70 -7.00
CA ILE A 97 16.62 4.37 -7.83
C ILE A 97 16.39 5.37 -8.95
N GLN A 98 16.00 4.95 -10.14
CA GLN A 98 15.79 5.85 -11.27
C GLN A 98 14.35 6.38 -11.36
N LYS A 99 14.17 7.47 -12.11
CA LYS A 99 12.84 8.00 -12.44
C LYS A 99 12.05 7.00 -13.28
N ILE A 100 10.75 6.98 -13.08
CA ILE A 100 9.79 6.16 -13.83
C ILE A 100 9.38 6.90 -15.11
N ASP A 101 9.47 6.21 -16.23
CA ASP A 101 8.84 6.66 -17.47
C ASP A 101 7.35 6.27 -17.48
N PHE A 102 6.53 7.16 -16.94
CA PHE A 102 5.08 6.98 -16.87
C PHE A 102 4.41 6.89 -18.24
N SER A 103 5.03 7.36 -19.32
CA SER A 103 4.44 7.25 -20.66
C SER A 103 4.39 5.80 -21.16
N ILE A 104 5.18 4.90 -20.56
CA ILE A 104 5.14 3.47 -20.87
C ILE A 104 3.97 2.79 -20.17
N ILE A 105 3.70 3.20 -18.92
CA ILE A 105 2.58 2.68 -18.15
C ILE A 105 1.25 3.27 -18.66
N TYR A 106 1.24 4.57 -18.96
CA TYR A 106 0.05 5.36 -19.31
C TYR A 106 0.18 6.00 -20.70
N PRO A 107 0.36 5.23 -21.78
CA PRO A 107 0.65 5.79 -23.10
C PRO A 107 -0.42 6.76 -23.60
N ASP A 108 -1.69 6.44 -23.37
CA ASP A 108 -2.81 7.26 -23.85
C ASP A 108 -2.90 8.61 -23.12
N LEU A 109 -2.60 8.65 -21.82
CA LEU A 109 -2.62 9.89 -21.02
C LEU A 109 -1.49 10.85 -21.40
N PHE A 110 -0.37 10.33 -21.89
CA PHE A 110 0.83 11.10 -22.20
C PHE A 110 0.97 11.47 -23.67
N LYS A 111 0.13 10.94 -24.56
CA LYS A 111 0.22 11.13 -26.02
C LYS A 111 0.26 12.61 -26.42
N ASP A 112 -0.70 13.40 -25.94
CA ASP A 112 -0.82 14.82 -26.29
C ASP A 112 0.30 15.66 -25.64
N LEU A 113 0.66 15.32 -24.40
CA LEU A 113 1.75 15.99 -23.69
C LEU A 113 3.07 15.80 -24.43
N ASN A 114 3.42 14.55 -24.75
CA ASN A 114 4.68 14.23 -25.41
C ASN A 114 4.76 14.85 -26.81
N THR A 115 3.64 14.91 -27.53
CA THR A 115 3.56 15.61 -28.82
C THR A 115 3.81 17.13 -28.65
N LYS A 116 3.20 17.77 -27.65
CA LYS A 116 3.35 19.21 -27.39
C LYS A 116 4.78 19.61 -26.96
N TYR A 117 5.48 18.73 -26.24
CA TYR A 117 6.78 19.00 -25.63
C TYR A 117 7.93 18.17 -26.19
N GLU A 118 7.80 17.60 -27.40
CA GLU A 118 8.80 16.74 -28.04
C GLU A 118 10.24 17.30 -27.95
N THR A 119 10.40 18.61 -28.15
CA THR A 119 11.69 19.32 -28.13
C THR A 119 12.41 19.33 -26.77
N VAL A 120 11.74 18.94 -25.69
CA VAL A 120 12.30 18.96 -24.32
C VAL A 120 12.23 17.60 -23.61
N LEU A 121 11.84 16.52 -24.31
CA LEU A 121 11.78 15.18 -23.72
C LEU A 121 13.15 14.66 -23.27
N ASP A 122 14.21 14.97 -24.03
CA ASP A 122 15.60 14.61 -23.73
C ASP A 122 16.41 15.77 -23.11
N TYR A 123 15.74 16.84 -22.63
CA TYR A 123 16.44 18.00 -22.11
C TYR A 123 16.91 17.79 -20.66
N ASP A 124 18.23 17.82 -20.46
CA ASP A 124 18.86 17.86 -19.14
C ASP A 124 19.09 19.32 -18.71
N CYS A 125 18.18 19.83 -17.87
CA CYS A 125 18.19 21.22 -17.41
C CYS A 125 19.35 21.59 -16.47
N VAL A 126 20.18 20.63 -16.05
CA VAL A 126 21.28 20.89 -15.10
C VAL A 126 22.54 21.40 -15.81
N GLU A 127 22.69 21.11 -17.10
CA GLU A 127 23.89 21.44 -17.88
C GLU A 127 23.76 22.75 -18.68
N ASP A 128 22.54 23.27 -18.91
CA ASP A 128 22.28 24.40 -19.81
C ASP A 128 21.69 25.61 -19.07
N LYS A 129 22.56 26.40 -18.42
CA LYS A 129 22.19 27.61 -17.67
C LYS A 129 21.81 28.80 -18.57
N ASP A 130 22.13 28.74 -19.86
CA ASP A 130 22.03 29.89 -20.77
C ASP A 130 20.74 29.88 -21.62
N ASN A 131 19.94 28.81 -21.60
CA ASN A 131 18.69 28.72 -22.35
C ASN A 131 17.44 28.84 -21.46
N SER A 132 17.05 30.08 -21.16
CA SER A 132 15.87 30.37 -20.32
C SER A 132 14.56 29.89 -20.93
N GLU A 133 14.42 29.93 -22.26
CA GLU A 133 13.19 29.50 -22.95
C GLU A 133 13.00 27.98 -22.86
N LYS A 134 14.03 27.20 -23.19
CA LYS A 134 13.99 25.74 -23.10
C LYS A 134 13.78 25.26 -21.67
N THR A 135 14.41 25.94 -20.70
CA THR A 135 14.20 25.70 -19.27
C THR A 135 12.77 25.99 -18.82
N ASN A 136 12.16 27.09 -19.27
CA ASN A 136 10.77 27.42 -18.96
C ASN A 136 9.81 26.38 -19.57
N LYS A 137 10.03 25.99 -20.83
CA LYS A 137 9.24 24.96 -21.50
C LYS A 137 9.34 23.60 -20.79
N TYR A 138 10.52 23.24 -20.30
CA TYR A 138 10.72 22.02 -19.51
C TYR A 138 10.00 22.07 -18.15
N LYS A 139 10.06 23.20 -17.44
CA LYS A 139 9.29 23.39 -16.20
C LYS A 139 7.78 23.28 -16.43
N GLU A 140 7.28 23.82 -17.54
CA GLU A 140 5.88 23.68 -17.95
C GLU A 140 5.53 22.22 -18.25
N TYR A 141 6.41 21.49 -18.94
CA TYR A 141 6.26 20.05 -19.15
C TYR A 141 6.17 19.28 -17.83
N LEU A 142 7.07 19.52 -16.87
CA LEU A 142 7.05 18.86 -15.56
C LEU A 142 5.76 19.16 -14.78
N LYS A 143 5.27 20.41 -14.82
CA LYS A 143 4.00 20.79 -14.18
C LYS A 143 2.82 20.03 -14.78
N ASN A 144 2.74 19.94 -16.11
CA ASN A 144 1.65 19.23 -16.79
C ASN A 144 1.75 17.71 -16.59
N LYS A 145 2.96 17.14 -16.61
CA LYS A 145 3.23 15.74 -16.24
C LYS A 145 2.71 15.44 -14.83
N LYS A 146 3.05 16.28 -13.84
CA LYS A 146 2.55 16.15 -12.47
C LYS A 146 1.03 16.15 -12.44
N GLN A 147 0.39 17.08 -13.12
CA GLN A 147 -1.08 17.18 -13.15
C GLN A 147 -1.74 15.92 -13.71
N ILE A 148 -1.23 15.38 -14.82
CA ILE A 148 -1.75 14.14 -15.42
C ILE A 148 -1.66 12.97 -14.44
N ILE A 149 -0.51 12.79 -13.77
CA ILE A 149 -0.33 11.73 -12.78
C ILE A 149 -1.22 11.96 -11.55
N TYR A 150 -1.26 13.19 -11.03
CA TYR A 150 -2.06 13.53 -9.85
C TYR A 150 -3.56 13.37 -10.09
N ASN A 151 -4.04 13.47 -11.33
CA ASN A 151 -5.43 13.21 -11.67
C ASN A 151 -5.83 11.73 -11.51
N LEU A 152 -4.87 10.81 -11.47
CA LEU A 152 -5.12 9.39 -11.20
C LEU A 152 -5.36 9.12 -9.72
N TYR A 153 -4.82 9.96 -8.83
CA TYR A 153 -4.77 9.70 -7.40
C TYR A 153 -5.85 10.47 -6.63
N PRO A 154 -6.39 9.89 -5.55
CA PRO A 154 -7.25 10.60 -4.63
C PRO A 154 -6.48 11.71 -3.90
N SER A 155 -7.20 12.68 -3.33
CA SER A 155 -6.59 13.84 -2.67
C SER A 155 -5.60 13.45 -1.57
N PHE A 156 -5.95 12.47 -0.73
CA PHE A 156 -5.09 12.05 0.38
C PHE A 156 -3.75 11.47 -0.11
N VAL A 157 -3.71 10.78 -1.25
CA VAL A 157 -2.46 10.27 -1.86
C VAL A 157 -1.62 11.42 -2.42
N ARG A 158 -2.25 12.39 -3.11
CA ARG A 158 -1.53 13.58 -3.61
C ARG A 158 -0.88 14.37 -2.48
N GLU A 159 -1.64 14.63 -1.42
CA GLU A 159 -1.14 15.32 -0.23
C GLU A 159 0.00 14.54 0.44
N HIS A 160 -0.08 13.20 0.46
CA HIS A 160 0.97 12.34 0.98
C HIS A 160 2.27 12.42 0.17
N LEU A 161 2.17 12.37 -1.16
CA LEU A 161 3.31 12.56 -2.06
C LEU A 161 3.95 13.94 -1.89
N ASP A 162 3.12 14.98 -1.73
CA ASP A 162 3.61 16.34 -1.51
C ASP A 162 4.32 16.51 -0.16
N LYS A 163 3.90 15.82 0.90
CA LYS A 163 4.64 15.79 2.19
C LYS A 163 6.04 15.18 2.04
N TYR A 164 6.20 14.14 1.21
CA TYR A 164 7.53 13.61 0.90
C TYR A 164 8.37 14.56 0.05
N ASN A 165 7.73 15.31 -0.87
CA ASN A 165 8.42 16.38 -1.62
C ASN A 165 8.96 17.46 -0.68
N GLU A 166 8.16 17.88 0.31
CA GLU A 166 8.60 18.83 1.34
C GLU A 166 9.78 18.28 2.15
N TRP A 167 9.67 17.02 2.59
CA TRP A 167 10.75 16.35 3.32
C TRP A 167 12.06 16.27 2.52
N LEU A 168 11.98 15.95 1.21
CA LEU A 168 13.14 15.92 0.33
C LEU A 168 13.81 17.31 0.23
N LYS A 169 13.01 18.37 0.03
CA LYS A 169 13.51 19.75 -0.03
C LYS A 169 14.19 20.18 1.28
N ASP A 170 13.60 19.85 2.42
CA ASP A 170 14.20 20.12 3.72
C ASP A 170 15.53 19.37 3.91
N THR A 171 15.58 18.11 3.48
CA THR A 171 16.80 17.30 3.52
C THR A 171 17.90 17.89 2.64
N VAL A 172 17.56 18.38 1.45
CA VAL A 172 18.50 19.07 0.56
C VAL A 172 19.03 20.35 1.19
N ASN A 173 18.16 21.15 1.78
CA ASN A 173 18.53 22.40 2.44
C ASN A 173 19.48 22.16 3.63
N GLN A 174 19.25 21.11 4.41
CA GLN A 174 20.10 20.74 5.55
C GLN A 174 21.46 20.18 5.14
N THR A 175 21.51 19.37 4.08
CA THR A 175 22.74 18.69 3.63
C THR A 175 23.54 19.49 2.60
N ASN A 176 22.95 20.53 2.02
CA ASN A 176 23.44 21.27 0.86
C ASN A 176 23.74 20.37 -0.37
N LYS A 177 23.13 19.18 -0.42
CA LYS A 177 23.35 18.15 -1.46
C LYS A 177 22.26 18.24 -2.54
N LYS A 178 22.25 19.35 -3.28
CA LYS A 178 21.26 19.62 -4.34
C LYS A 178 21.36 18.68 -5.54
N ILE A 179 22.58 18.28 -5.87
CA ILE A 179 22.90 17.46 -7.04
C ILE A 179 23.55 16.18 -6.57
N ILE A 180 23.04 15.05 -7.05
CA ILE A 180 23.68 13.75 -6.87
C ILE A 180 24.27 13.36 -8.22
N LYS A 181 25.56 13.01 -8.22
CA LYS A 181 26.30 12.62 -9.42
C LYS A 181 26.70 11.15 -9.35
N SER A 182 26.79 10.51 -10.51
CA SER A 182 27.36 9.18 -10.66
C SER A 182 28.87 9.19 -10.35
N PRO A 183 29.51 8.02 -10.14
CA PRO A 183 30.96 7.93 -10.04
C PRO A 183 31.71 8.55 -11.24
N LEU A 184 31.04 8.65 -12.39
CA LEU A 184 31.56 9.26 -13.62
C LEU A 184 31.28 10.78 -13.71
N GLY A 185 30.70 11.39 -12.67
CA GLY A 185 30.42 12.82 -12.60
C GLY A 185 29.15 13.29 -13.31
N LYS A 186 28.39 12.38 -13.94
CA LYS A 186 27.10 12.69 -14.58
C LYS A 186 26.05 12.99 -13.52
N VAL A 187 25.25 14.02 -13.70
CA VAL A 187 24.11 14.31 -12.81
C VAL A 187 23.09 13.18 -12.93
N ILE A 188 22.75 12.58 -11.79
CA ILE A 188 21.70 11.57 -11.71
C ILE A 188 20.41 12.19 -11.16
N TYR A 189 20.53 13.10 -10.20
CA TYR A 189 19.39 13.73 -9.54
C TYR A 189 19.64 15.22 -9.35
N ASN A 190 18.58 16.01 -9.55
CA ASN A 190 18.50 17.40 -9.13
C ASN A 190 17.36 17.53 -8.13
N LEU A 191 17.67 17.40 -6.84
CA LEU A 191 16.66 17.38 -5.78
C LEU A 191 15.97 18.74 -5.55
N ASP A 192 16.43 19.82 -6.21
CA ASP A 192 15.69 21.10 -6.24
C ASP A 192 14.52 21.07 -7.27
N LEU A 193 14.58 20.19 -8.27
CA LEU A 193 13.60 20.10 -9.37
C LEU A 193 12.82 18.79 -9.36
N ASP A 194 13.45 17.71 -8.96
CA ASP A 194 12.88 16.38 -9.00
C ASP A 194 11.85 16.21 -7.88
N GLU A 195 10.73 15.57 -8.22
CA GLU A 195 9.67 15.31 -7.25
C GLU A 195 9.61 13.81 -6.91
N PHE A 196 9.24 13.49 -5.67
CA PHE A 196 9.11 12.16 -5.10
C PHE A 196 8.30 11.22 -5.98
N TYR A 197 7.17 11.69 -6.54
CA TYR A 197 6.30 10.89 -7.42
C TYR A 197 7.03 10.39 -8.67
N GLU A 198 8.10 11.05 -9.10
CA GLU A 198 8.83 10.64 -10.31
C GLU A 198 9.60 9.33 -10.13
N TYR A 199 9.78 8.85 -8.90
CA TYR A 199 10.63 7.70 -8.59
C TYR A 199 9.86 6.42 -8.27
N ASN A 200 8.53 6.49 -8.24
CA ASN A 200 7.73 5.37 -7.78
C ASN A 200 6.37 5.29 -8.49
N VAL A 201 5.85 4.08 -8.64
CA VAL A 201 4.46 3.83 -9.05
C VAL A 201 3.71 3.33 -7.81
N PRO A 202 2.87 4.17 -7.18
CA PRO A 202 2.07 3.78 -6.02
C PRO A 202 1.36 2.45 -6.24
N TYR A 203 1.43 1.57 -5.26
CA TYR A 203 0.88 0.21 -5.35
C TYR A 203 -0.25 0.02 -4.35
N PHE A 204 0.02 0.28 -3.07
CA PHE A 204 -0.96 0.19 -1.99
C PHE A 204 -0.82 1.37 -1.04
N VAL A 205 -1.93 1.72 -0.40
CA VAL A 205 -2.00 2.72 0.66
C VAL A 205 -2.75 2.14 1.85
N GLN A 206 -2.23 2.37 3.05
CA GLN A 206 -2.80 1.83 4.27
C GLN A 206 -2.69 2.82 5.41
N ASP A 207 -3.72 2.89 6.25
CA ASP A 207 -3.70 3.65 7.49
C ASP A 207 -3.93 2.75 8.70
N LYS A 208 -3.57 3.22 9.91
CA LYS A 208 -3.69 2.40 11.12
C LYS A 208 -5.08 2.49 11.75
N MET A 209 -5.52 1.38 12.31
CA MET A 209 -6.77 1.26 13.06
C MET A 209 -6.55 0.60 14.41
N ILE A 210 -7.39 0.98 15.37
CA ILE A 210 -7.60 0.21 16.59
C ILE A 210 -8.81 -0.68 16.34
N THR A 211 -8.56 -1.97 16.17
CA THR A 211 -9.55 -2.99 15.84
C THR A 211 -9.85 -3.79 17.10
N TYR A 212 -11.12 -4.05 17.38
CA TYR A 212 -11.54 -4.67 18.65
C TYR A 212 -12.72 -5.63 18.46
N ASN A 213 -12.70 -6.71 19.25
CA ASN A 213 -13.67 -7.79 19.16
C ASN A 213 -14.96 -7.48 19.95
N VAL A 214 -16.13 -7.62 19.33
CA VAL A 214 -17.45 -7.38 19.93
C VAL A 214 -18.25 -8.66 20.19
N ASN A 215 -17.68 -9.84 19.93
CA ASN A 215 -18.35 -11.13 20.12
C ASN A 215 -18.36 -11.57 21.59
N LYS A 216 -19.52 -11.44 22.24
CA LYS A 216 -19.73 -11.85 23.63
C LYS A 216 -19.72 -13.36 23.89
N THR A 217 -19.94 -14.19 22.88
CA THR A 217 -20.03 -15.65 23.05
C THR A 217 -18.70 -16.20 23.55
N PHE A 218 -17.59 -15.78 22.96
CA PHE A 218 -16.25 -16.17 23.44
C PHE A 218 -15.52 -15.06 24.20
N LYS A 219 -15.88 -13.78 24.05
CA LYS A 219 -15.38 -12.66 24.87
C LYS A 219 -16.40 -12.25 25.94
N ASN A 220 -16.84 -13.22 26.74
CA ASN A 220 -17.91 -13.04 27.71
C ASN A 220 -17.57 -12.10 28.88
N HIS A 221 -16.30 -11.70 29.02
CA HIS A 221 -15.85 -10.71 29.99
C HIS A 221 -16.10 -9.26 29.55
N LEU A 222 -16.43 -9.00 28.28
CA LEU A 222 -16.60 -7.64 27.77
C LEU A 222 -17.88 -6.97 28.30
N ASN A 223 -17.72 -5.74 28.77
CA ASN A 223 -18.82 -4.91 29.30
C ASN A 223 -19.55 -4.15 28.17
N ILE A 224 -20.00 -4.88 27.16
CA ILE A 224 -20.65 -4.30 25.96
C ILE A 224 -22.14 -4.69 25.93
N SER A 225 -22.95 -4.17 25.00
CA SER A 225 -24.36 -4.57 24.84
C SER A 225 -24.46 -5.97 24.18
N SER A 226 -25.52 -6.74 24.40
CA SER A 226 -25.76 -7.99 23.63
C SER A 226 -26.32 -7.74 22.22
N ASN A 227 -26.86 -6.55 21.97
CA ASN A 227 -27.55 -6.20 20.71
C ASN A 227 -26.66 -5.32 19.81
N ILE A 228 -25.38 -5.70 19.63
CA ILE A 228 -24.42 -4.89 18.86
C ILE A 228 -24.64 -5.01 17.35
N GLU A 229 -25.37 -6.04 16.90
CA GLU A 229 -25.63 -6.32 15.49
C GLU A 229 -26.22 -5.11 14.72
N ASP A 230 -26.93 -4.20 15.41
CA ASP A 230 -27.60 -3.04 14.79
C ASP A 230 -27.01 -1.66 15.15
N ASN A 231 -25.95 -1.56 15.98
CA ASN A 231 -25.48 -0.23 16.42
C ASN A 231 -23.96 -0.14 16.65
N TYR A 232 -23.22 -0.12 15.55
CA TYR A 232 -21.77 0.11 15.47
C TYR A 232 -21.30 1.43 16.13
N ASP A 233 -22.21 2.38 16.37
CA ASP A 233 -21.92 3.72 16.91
C ASP A 233 -22.11 3.84 18.44
N ALA A 234 -22.40 2.75 19.15
CA ALA A 234 -22.72 2.80 20.59
C ALA A 234 -21.51 3.05 21.52
N PHE A 235 -20.27 3.05 21.00
CA PHE A 235 -19.08 3.30 21.81
C PHE A 235 -18.77 4.80 21.89
N GLU A 236 -18.99 5.38 23.07
CA GLU A 236 -18.57 6.75 23.38
C GLU A 236 -17.15 6.78 23.94
N PHE A 237 -16.27 7.50 23.24
CA PHE A 237 -14.88 7.73 23.64
C PHE A 237 -14.69 9.17 24.14
N PRO A 238 -13.91 9.38 25.22
CA PRO A 238 -13.62 10.70 25.71
C PRO A 238 -12.77 11.48 24.71
N LYS A 239 -13.10 12.75 24.51
CA LYS A 239 -12.40 13.65 23.57
C LYS A 239 -11.44 14.57 24.33
N SER A 240 -10.22 14.10 24.61
CA SER A 240 -9.20 14.91 25.30
C SER A 240 -8.24 15.65 24.34
N GLY A 241 -8.09 15.15 23.11
CA GLY A 241 -7.28 15.78 22.08
C GLY A 241 -7.93 17.06 21.54
N THR A 242 -7.12 18.02 21.11
CA THR A 242 -7.56 19.27 20.49
C THR A 242 -6.75 19.58 19.23
N ILE A 243 -7.43 20.11 18.22
CA ILE A 243 -6.84 20.64 16.97
C ILE A 243 -7.51 21.97 16.62
N ILE A 244 -6.86 22.80 15.80
CA ILE A 244 -7.44 24.03 15.27
C ILE A 244 -7.77 23.84 13.79
N GLU A 245 -9.06 23.86 13.47
CA GLU A 245 -9.59 23.74 12.11
C GLU A 245 -10.42 24.97 11.77
N ASN A 246 -10.10 25.66 10.66
CA ASN A 246 -10.80 26.88 10.24
C ASN A 246 -10.97 27.91 11.38
N ASN A 247 -9.90 28.09 12.18
CA ASN A 247 -9.86 28.93 13.39
C ASN A 247 -10.81 28.50 14.53
N LYS A 248 -11.27 27.25 14.55
CA LYS A 248 -12.07 26.66 15.65
C LYS A 248 -11.34 25.50 16.32
N VAL A 249 -11.45 25.39 17.64
CA VAL A 249 -10.92 24.26 18.40
C VAL A 249 -11.87 23.07 18.27
N VAL A 250 -11.40 21.97 17.69
CA VAL A 250 -12.14 20.70 17.58
C VAL A 250 -11.55 19.69 18.55
N LYS A 251 -12.40 19.06 19.37
CA LYS A 251 -11.98 18.00 20.30
C LYS A 251 -12.08 16.63 19.64
N TYR A 252 -11.20 15.71 19.99
CA TYR A 252 -11.19 14.34 19.48
C TYR A 252 -10.62 13.33 20.47
N SER A 253 -10.89 12.05 20.23
CA SER A 253 -10.34 10.94 21.02
C SER A 253 -8.93 10.60 20.56
N THR A 254 -7.96 10.71 21.45
CA THR A 254 -6.56 10.32 21.18
C THR A 254 -6.39 8.80 21.19
N TRP A 255 -5.25 8.31 20.70
CA TRP A 255 -4.86 6.90 20.85
C TRP A 255 -5.01 6.41 22.30
N LEU A 256 -4.51 7.20 23.26
CA LEU A 256 -4.59 6.87 24.67
C LEU A 256 -6.04 6.87 25.18
N ASP A 257 -6.86 7.85 24.80
CA ASP A 257 -8.28 7.92 25.20
C ASP A 257 -9.02 6.65 24.76
N ILE A 258 -8.84 6.26 23.51
CA ILE A 258 -9.51 5.10 22.92
C ILE A 258 -9.10 3.83 23.66
N LEU A 259 -7.79 3.54 23.73
CA LEU A 259 -7.29 2.30 24.30
C LEU A 259 -7.60 2.20 25.80
N THR A 260 -7.49 3.31 26.53
CA THR A 260 -7.85 3.37 27.96
C THR A 260 -9.33 3.11 28.16
N THR A 261 -10.19 3.65 27.29
CA THR A 261 -11.64 3.43 27.37
C THR A 261 -11.99 1.97 27.09
N LEU A 262 -11.40 1.35 26.06
CA LEU A 262 -11.57 -0.07 25.78
C LEU A 262 -11.21 -0.90 27.02
N ASN A 263 -10.05 -0.65 27.64
CA ASN A 263 -9.65 -1.38 28.84
C ASN A 263 -10.58 -1.10 30.05
N GLN A 264 -10.68 0.15 30.47
CA GLN A 264 -11.27 0.51 31.77
C GLN A 264 -12.79 0.52 31.77
N LYS A 265 -13.43 0.97 30.69
CA LYS A 265 -14.90 1.04 30.59
C LYS A 265 -15.47 -0.26 30.07
N TYR A 266 -14.84 -0.84 29.04
CA TYR A 266 -15.39 -1.99 28.33
C TYR A 266 -14.71 -3.33 28.66
N ASN A 267 -13.71 -3.34 29.54
CA ASN A 267 -13.04 -4.53 30.07
C ASN A 267 -12.26 -5.34 29.03
N TYR A 268 -11.72 -4.70 27.99
CA TYR A 268 -10.78 -5.34 27.05
C TYR A 268 -9.42 -5.55 27.73
N LYS A 269 -8.86 -6.76 27.68
CA LYS A 269 -7.67 -7.13 28.48
C LYS A 269 -6.43 -7.43 27.65
N ILE A 270 -6.61 -8.07 26.50
CA ILE A 270 -5.50 -8.57 25.68
C ILE A 270 -5.34 -7.68 24.45
N PHE A 271 -4.25 -6.93 24.41
CA PHE A 271 -3.90 -6.00 23.34
C PHE A 271 -2.78 -6.59 22.49
N ASN A 272 -3.03 -6.74 21.20
CA ASN A 272 -2.01 -7.05 20.21
C ASN A 272 -1.50 -5.77 19.57
N TRP A 273 -0.19 -5.69 19.44
CA TRP A 273 0.55 -4.59 18.86
C TRP A 273 1.38 -5.14 17.71
N THR A 274 1.50 -4.41 16.62
CA THR A 274 2.47 -4.77 15.58
C THR A 274 3.88 -4.66 16.16
N ASN A 275 4.75 -5.63 15.88
CA ASN A 275 6.16 -5.57 16.29
C ASN A 275 6.99 -4.73 15.30
N SER A 276 6.49 -3.53 14.97
CA SER A 276 7.18 -2.55 14.15
C SER A 276 7.67 -1.43 15.04
N PHE A 277 9.00 -1.27 15.16
CA PHE A 277 9.58 -0.21 15.97
C PHE A 277 9.11 1.17 15.50
N LEU A 278 8.93 1.37 14.19
CA LEU A 278 8.58 2.67 13.63
C LEU A 278 7.13 3.01 13.93
N ASP A 279 6.20 2.08 13.67
CA ASP A 279 4.77 2.25 13.97
C ASP A 279 4.56 2.61 15.44
N ASN A 280 5.19 1.84 16.33
CA ASN A 280 5.06 2.00 17.76
C ASN A 280 5.69 3.30 18.26
N THR A 281 6.86 3.66 17.75
CA THR A 281 7.52 4.94 18.06
C THR A 281 6.65 6.13 17.65
N MET A 282 6.05 6.06 16.46
CA MET A 282 5.15 7.10 15.97
C MET A 282 3.85 7.18 16.80
N ILE A 283 3.28 6.06 17.25
CA ILE A 283 2.17 6.09 18.23
C ILE A 283 2.62 6.81 19.51
N GLY A 284 3.83 6.53 19.99
CA GLY A 284 4.44 7.18 21.16
C GLY A 284 4.45 8.71 21.08
N GLU A 285 4.73 9.27 19.91
CA GLU A 285 4.76 10.74 19.70
C GLU A 285 3.42 11.42 20.03
N THR A 286 2.31 10.67 20.05
CA THR A 286 0.98 11.24 20.26
C THR A 286 0.65 11.56 21.73
N ILE A 287 1.43 11.06 22.70
CA ILE A 287 1.11 11.24 24.14
C ILE A 287 1.54 12.59 24.71
N ASP A 288 2.66 13.15 24.23
CA ASP A 288 3.28 14.37 24.76
C ASP A 288 3.27 15.44 23.68
N LYS A 289 2.08 15.97 23.42
CA LYS A 289 1.83 16.94 22.35
C LYS A 289 2.72 18.17 22.48
N ASP A 290 2.94 18.67 23.70
CA ASP A 290 3.75 19.86 23.95
C ASP A 290 5.22 19.68 23.52
N TYR A 291 5.72 18.45 23.58
CA TYR A 291 7.05 18.13 23.09
C TYR A 291 7.10 17.81 21.59
N TRP A 292 6.14 17.02 21.10
CA TRP A 292 6.17 16.45 19.76
C TRP A 292 5.53 17.33 18.69
N TYR A 293 4.68 18.29 19.07
CA TYR A 293 3.95 19.13 18.13
C TYR A 293 4.16 20.61 18.44
N ASP A 294 4.71 21.33 17.47
CA ASP A 294 4.85 22.78 17.50
C ASP A 294 3.55 23.44 17.02
N GLU A 295 2.72 23.90 17.96
CA GLU A 295 1.46 24.61 17.67
C GLU A 295 1.67 25.89 16.84
N LYS A 296 2.81 26.58 16.99
CA LYS A 296 3.08 27.83 16.28
C LYS A 296 3.33 27.57 14.81
N ASN A 297 4.12 26.54 14.51
CA ASN A 297 4.49 26.19 13.14
C ASN A 297 3.58 25.10 12.53
N LYS A 298 2.65 24.54 13.32
CA LYS A 298 1.76 23.43 12.95
C LYS A 298 2.53 22.21 12.41
N THR A 299 3.66 21.91 13.01
CA THR A 299 4.57 20.85 12.57
C THR A 299 4.89 19.88 13.69
N TRP A 300 5.09 18.62 13.32
CA TRP A 300 5.59 17.61 14.25
C TRP A 300 7.11 17.66 14.27
N LYS A 301 7.68 17.46 15.46
CA LYS A 301 9.12 17.34 15.64
C LYS A 301 9.60 16.03 15.00
N ASN A 302 10.59 16.13 14.12
CA ASN A 302 11.21 14.96 13.50
C ASN A 302 12.00 14.14 14.53
N LEU A 303 11.96 12.81 14.39
CA LEU A 303 12.83 11.88 15.08
C LEU A 303 14.30 12.13 14.70
N ASP A 304 15.15 12.22 15.70
CA ASP A 304 16.58 12.47 15.55
C ASP A 304 17.38 11.75 16.66
N PHE A 305 18.71 11.86 16.61
CA PHE A 305 19.60 11.23 17.60
C PHE A 305 19.39 11.71 19.05
N SER A 306 18.80 12.89 19.25
CA SER A 306 18.55 13.47 20.58
C SER A 306 17.24 13.00 21.19
N ASN A 307 16.25 12.61 20.36
CA ASN A 307 14.89 12.38 20.80
C ASN A 307 14.35 10.96 20.57
N TYR A 308 15.04 10.10 19.82
CA TYR A 308 14.55 8.77 19.47
C TYR A 308 14.19 7.88 20.68
N ARG A 309 14.95 7.99 21.78
CA ARG A 309 14.66 7.25 23.02
C ARG A 309 13.36 7.68 23.65
N LYS A 310 13.11 9.00 23.67
CA LYS A 310 11.88 9.56 24.22
C LYS A 310 10.65 9.05 23.47
N ALA A 311 10.72 8.91 22.16
CA ALA A 311 9.59 8.42 21.37
C ALA A 311 9.24 6.96 21.72
N VAL A 312 10.26 6.10 21.89
CA VAL A 312 10.06 4.72 22.39
C VAL A 312 9.53 4.73 23.83
N ASP A 313 10.12 5.52 24.73
CA ASP A 313 9.68 5.61 26.12
C ASP A 313 8.22 6.11 26.23
N ASP A 314 7.84 7.05 25.36
CA ASP A 314 6.49 7.59 25.29
C ASP A 314 5.49 6.54 24.77
N PHE A 315 5.89 5.70 23.81
CA PHE A 315 5.10 4.52 23.44
C PHE A 315 4.91 3.55 24.62
N MET A 316 5.98 3.24 25.36
CA MET A 316 5.89 2.42 26.57
C MET A 316 4.90 3.01 27.59
N LYS A 317 4.89 4.34 27.75
CA LYS A 317 3.93 5.03 28.62
C LYS A 317 2.50 4.90 28.12
N ILE A 318 2.25 4.99 26.80
CA ILE A 318 0.92 4.75 26.23
C ILE A 318 0.44 3.36 26.61
N VAL A 319 1.24 2.32 26.35
CA VAL A 319 0.91 0.93 26.65
C VAL A 319 0.58 0.75 28.13
N GLN A 320 1.46 1.25 29.01
CA GLN A 320 1.29 1.12 30.46
C GLN A 320 0.06 1.87 30.99
N LYS A 321 -0.23 3.06 30.47
CA LYS A 321 -1.41 3.84 30.88
C LYS A 321 -2.71 3.25 30.33
N ALA A 322 -2.70 2.82 29.07
CA ALA A 322 -3.86 2.29 28.39
C ALA A 322 -4.28 0.92 28.95
N THR A 323 -3.31 0.01 29.12
CA THR A 323 -3.58 -1.38 29.50
C THR A 323 -3.45 -1.62 31.00
N GLY A 324 -2.75 -0.76 31.74
CA GLY A 324 -2.39 -1.01 33.13
C GLY A 324 -1.20 -1.96 33.31
N HIS A 325 -0.65 -2.48 32.21
CA HIS A 325 0.44 -3.45 32.21
C HIS A 325 1.61 -3.00 31.33
N SER A 326 2.81 -3.48 31.65
CA SER A 326 3.99 -3.24 30.83
C SER A 326 3.83 -3.88 29.45
N ILE A 327 4.48 -3.33 28.41
CA ILE A 327 4.58 -4.01 27.10
C ILE A 327 5.21 -5.41 27.22
N ARG A 328 6.05 -5.62 28.26
CA ARG A 328 6.74 -6.89 28.52
C ARG A 328 5.82 -7.95 29.13
N ASP A 329 4.62 -7.57 29.55
CA ASP A 329 3.63 -8.49 30.10
C ASP A 329 2.81 -9.11 28.97
N ILE A 330 3.34 -10.21 28.41
CA ILE A 330 2.77 -10.90 27.25
C ILE A 330 1.37 -11.48 27.46
N GLN A 331 0.88 -11.50 28.70
CA GLN A 331 -0.50 -11.91 29.01
C GLN A 331 -1.50 -10.83 28.59
N TYR A 332 -1.09 -9.56 28.63
CA TYR A 332 -1.92 -8.40 28.34
C TYR A 332 -1.49 -7.65 27.08
N ASN A 333 -0.20 -7.70 26.74
CA ASN A 333 0.39 -6.97 25.63
C ASN A 333 1.24 -7.90 24.76
N LYS A 334 0.75 -8.27 23.58
CA LYS A 334 1.45 -9.16 22.65
C LYS A 334 2.00 -8.36 21.47
N LEU A 335 3.29 -8.50 21.19
CA LEU A 335 3.93 -7.96 19.99
C LEU A 335 3.88 -9.04 18.90
N ILE A 336 3.22 -8.75 17.79
CA ILE A 336 2.99 -9.69 16.68
C ILE A 336 3.71 -9.19 15.43
N THR A 337 4.49 -10.06 14.78
CA THR A 337 5.35 -9.70 13.64
C THR A 337 4.68 -9.86 12.28
N ASN A 338 3.60 -10.64 12.18
CA ASN A 338 2.93 -10.98 10.93
C ASN A 338 1.45 -10.52 10.95
N GLY A 339 1.00 -9.85 9.89
CA GLY A 339 -0.39 -9.44 9.70
C GLY A 339 -1.38 -10.61 9.81
N LEU A 340 -1.09 -11.77 9.22
CA LEU A 340 -1.96 -12.95 9.31
C LEU A 340 -2.09 -13.48 10.75
N GLU A 341 -1.01 -13.43 11.53
CA GLU A 341 -1.09 -13.80 12.94
C GLU A 341 -1.91 -12.77 13.73
N LEU A 342 -1.81 -11.50 13.37
CA LEU A 342 -2.55 -10.41 14.00
C LEU A 342 -4.06 -10.53 13.74
N VAL A 343 -4.46 -10.82 12.49
CA VAL A 343 -5.83 -11.12 12.07
C VAL A 343 -6.36 -12.33 12.83
N ASN A 344 -5.68 -13.48 12.73
CA ASN A 344 -6.09 -14.70 13.42
C ASN A 344 -6.21 -14.51 14.93
N SER A 345 -5.28 -13.77 15.54
CA SER A 345 -5.27 -13.55 16.98
C SER A 345 -6.47 -12.72 17.48
N ILE A 346 -7.12 -11.89 16.67
CA ILE A 346 -8.30 -11.13 17.13
C ILE A 346 -9.64 -11.83 16.83
N ILE A 347 -9.71 -12.64 15.77
CA ILE A 347 -10.95 -13.32 15.36
C ILE A 347 -11.08 -14.75 15.89
N GLU A 348 -9.98 -15.42 16.26
CA GLU A 348 -10.03 -16.81 16.74
C GLU A 348 -10.98 -16.93 17.96
N PRO A 349 -11.93 -17.90 17.95
CA PRO A 349 -12.98 -18.03 18.97
C PRO A 349 -12.44 -18.57 20.31
N SER A 350 -11.59 -17.78 20.96
CA SER A 350 -10.82 -18.17 22.13
C SER A 350 -10.71 -17.04 23.16
N LYS A 351 -10.82 -17.42 24.44
CA LYS A 351 -10.75 -16.51 25.59
C LYS A 351 -9.34 -15.95 25.87
N ILE A 352 -8.30 -16.59 25.33
CA ILE A 352 -6.89 -16.23 25.58
C ILE A 352 -6.23 -15.48 24.41
N LYS A 353 -7.01 -15.23 23.36
CA LYS A 353 -6.60 -14.52 22.14
C LYS A 353 -6.90 -13.03 22.27
N GLY A 354 -6.39 -12.21 21.34
CA GLY A 354 -6.50 -10.75 21.41
C GLY A 354 -7.95 -10.28 21.54
N ASP A 355 -8.17 -9.25 22.35
CA ASP A 355 -9.43 -8.51 22.41
C ASP A 355 -9.34 -7.24 21.54
N VAL A 356 -8.15 -6.63 21.48
CA VAL A 356 -7.83 -5.43 20.70
C VAL A 356 -6.57 -5.69 19.88
N SER A 357 -6.49 -5.15 18.68
CA SER A 357 -5.31 -5.21 17.81
C SER A 357 -5.10 -3.87 17.10
N ILE A 358 -3.85 -3.42 17.04
CA ILE A 358 -3.45 -2.24 16.28
C ILE A 358 -2.88 -2.72 14.93
N MET A 359 -3.63 -2.53 13.86
CA MET A 359 -3.33 -3.11 12.55
C MET A 359 -3.61 -2.12 11.41
N TYR A 360 -3.25 -2.46 10.18
CA TYR A 360 -3.61 -1.66 9.01
C TYR A 360 -5.08 -1.90 8.63
N ASN A 361 -5.67 -0.96 7.89
CA ASN A 361 -7.05 -1.05 7.44
C ASN A 361 -7.33 -2.30 6.58
N GLY A 362 -6.36 -2.77 5.79
CA GLY A 362 -6.48 -4.02 5.03
C GLY A 362 -6.65 -5.25 5.93
N ASP A 363 -5.78 -5.41 6.94
CA ASP A 363 -5.89 -6.49 7.93
C ASP A 363 -7.18 -6.37 8.77
N THR A 364 -7.66 -5.13 8.97
CA THR A 364 -8.94 -4.88 9.65
C THR A 364 -10.12 -5.34 8.82
N LEU A 365 -10.05 -5.17 7.50
CA LEU A 365 -11.07 -5.63 6.57
C LEU A 365 -11.12 -7.16 6.50
N ASP A 366 -9.95 -7.81 6.46
CA ASP A 366 -9.83 -9.27 6.54
C ASP A 366 -10.37 -9.82 7.87
N SER A 367 -10.05 -9.15 8.99
CA SER A 367 -10.64 -9.48 10.29
C SER A 367 -12.15 -9.26 10.35
N TYR A 368 -12.68 -8.29 9.60
CA TYR A 368 -14.11 -7.98 9.57
C TYR A 368 -14.90 -9.10 8.87
N TYR A 369 -14.38 -9.65 7.78
CA TYR A 369 -14.92 -10.84 7.10
C TYR A 369 -14.35 -12.14 7.70
N ALA A 370 -14.50 -12.29 9.03
CA ALA A 370 -13.85 -13.36 9.80
C ALA A 370 -14.24 -14.79 9.37
N GLU A 371 -15.38 -14.99 8.71
CA GLU A 371 -15.86 -16.30 8.29
C GLU A 371 -14.96 -16.97 7.24
N ASP A 372 -14.28 -16.18 6.41
CA ASP A 372 -13.33 -16.65 5.40
C ASP A 372 -12.13 -17.36 6.05
N ASN A 373 -11.79 -16.92 7.27
CA ASN A 373 -10.71 -17.48 8.07
C ASN A 373 -11.20 -18.59 9.02
N PHE A 374 -12.42 -18.45 9.58
CA PHE A 374 -13.01 -19.41 10.50
C PHE A 374 -14.51 -19.62 10.22
N ALA A 375 -14.84 -20.61 9.39
CA ALA A 375 -16.23 -20.93 9.03
C ALA A 375 -17.19 -21.13 10.24
N SER A 376 -16.67 -21.52 11.41
CA SER A 376 -17.46 -21.65 12.64
C SER A 376 -18.03 -20.33 13.17
N LEU A 377 -17.53 -19.19 12.71
CA LEU A 377 -17.99 -17.86 13.12
C LEU A 377 -19.26 -17.44 12.37
N GLY A 378 -19.48 -17.99 11.16
CA GLY A 378 -20.57 -17.60 10.25
C GLY A 378 -20.58 -16.10 9.93
N GLU A 379 -21.69 -15.64 9.36
CA GLU A 379 -21.87 -14.24 8.94
C GLU A 379 -22.02 -13.24 10.11
N ILE A 380 -21.93 -13.70 11.37
CA ILE A 380 -22.06 -12.84 12.55
C ILE A 380 -20.85 -11.93 12.64
N ARG A 381 -21.08 -10.62 12.53
CA ARG A 381 -20.01 -9.63 12.62
C ARG A 381 -19.42 -9.55 14.03
N GLN A 382 -18.11 -9.71 14.12
CA GLN A 382 -17.40 -9.85 15.40
C GLN A 382 -16.37 -8.76 15.66
N ILE A 383 -16.08 -7.97 14.65
CA ILE A 383 -15.02 -6.96 14.69
C ILE A 383 -15.64 -5.59 14.47
N ASN A 384 -15.19 -4.65 15.29
CA ASN A 384 -15.42 -3.24 15.11
C ASN A 384 -14.07 -2.52 15.20
N TYR A 385 -14.03 -1.26 14.82
CA TYR A 385 -12.80 -0.50 14.67
C TYR A 385 -13.01 0.96 15.06
N ILE A 386 -11.90 1.65 15.27
CA ILE A 386 -11.85 3.10 15.38
C ILE A 386 -10.54 3.59 14.79
N ARG A 387 -10.65 4.64 13.98
CA ARG A 387 -9.52 5.29 13.31
C ARG A 387 -9.06 6.50 14.14
N PRO A 388 -7.85 6.49 14.71
CA PRO A 388 -7.36 7.60 15.50
C PRO A 388 -7.16 8.86 14.65
N LYS A 389 -7.41 10.04 15.22
CA LYS A 389 -7.38 11.29 14.45
C LYS A 389 -5.97 11.70 13.97
N ASN A 390 -4.95 11.50 14.80
CA ASN A 390 -3.56 11.58 14.39
C ASN A 390 -3.15 10.19 13.92
N ASN A 391 -3.18 9.99 12.61
CA ASN A 391 -2.91 8.71 11.98
C ASN A 391 -1.64 8.77 11.11
N TYR A 392 -1.23 7.61 10.64
CA TYR A 392 -0.09 7.42 9.76
C TYR A 392 -0.58 6.76 8.49
N LEU A 393 -0.14 7.30 7.35
CA LEU A 393 -0.40 6.69 6.06
C LEU A 393 0.89 6.05 5.56
N LEU A 394 0.84 4.75 5.32
CA LEU A 394 1.88 4.01 4.62
C LEU A 394 1.49 3.94 3.16
N MET A 395 2.44 4.21 2.27
CA MET A 395 2.30 3.93 0.85
C MET A 395 3.44 3.01 0.42
N ASP A 396 3.10 1.89 -0.18
CA ASP A 396 4.04 1.01 -0.85
C ASP A 396 3.99 1.27 -2.36
N ALA A 397 5.15 1.21 -3.02
CA ALA A 397 5.24 1.55 -4.44
C ALA A 397 6.34 0.76 -5.16
N TRP A 398 6.12 0.55 -6.45
CA TRP A 398 7.12 -0.06 -7.33
C TRP A 398 8.22 0.94 -7.67
N ILE A 399 9.47 0.51 -7.52
CA ILE A 399 10.67 1.28 -7.85
C ILE A 399 11.62 0.48 -8.72
N ILE A 400 12.46 1.19 -9.48
CA ILE A 400 13.48 0.60 -10.35
C ILE A 400 14.85 1.05 -9.87
N SER A 401 15.77 0.10 -9.72
CA SER A 401 17.15 0.38 -9.35
C SER A 401 17.82 1.28 -10.39
N HIS A 402 18.68 2.20 -9.93
CA HIS A 402 19.39 3.13 -10.81
C HIS A 402 20.29 2.42 -11.83
N ASP A 403 20.85 1.27 -11.46
CA ASP A 403 21.82 0.54 -12.29
C ASP A 403 21.17 -0.24 -13.45
N VAL A 404 19.83 -0.20 -13.58
CA VAL A 404 19.11 -0.88 -14.67
C VAL A 404 19.17 -0.04 -15.93
N GLU A 405 19.66 -0.63 -17.02
CA GLU A 405 19.68 0.01 -18.33
C GLU A 405 18.28 0.40 -18.80
N LYS A 406 18.17 1.57 -19.47
CA LYS A 406 16.90 2.14 -19.98
C LYS A 406 16.02 1.09 -20.66
N LYS A 407 16.54 0.35 -21.65
CA LYS A 407 15.77 -0.68 -22.39
C LYS A 407 15.21 -1.78 -21.48
N SER A 408 15.94 -2.17 -20.43
CA SER A 408 15.50 -3.17 -19.46
C SER A 408 14.43 -2.60 -18.53
N ALA A 409 14.58 -1.34 -18.11
CA ALA A 409 13.56 -0.61 -17.35
C ALA A 409 12.27 -0.44 -18.17
N GLU A 410 12.35 -0.06 -19.44
CA GLU A 410 11.20 0.05 -20.35
C GLU A 410 10.47 -1.30 -20.51
N LYS A 411 11.21 -2.39 -20.70
CA LYS A 411 10.66 -3.74 -20.76
C LYS A 411 9.94 -4.11 -19.46
N LEU A 412 10.54 -3.80 -18.32
CA LEU A 412 9.92 -4.02 -17.01
C LEU A 412 8.62 -3.23 -16.86
N LEU A 413 8.64 -1.94 -17.16
CA LEU A 413 7.47 -1.07 -17.04
C LEU A 413 6.31 -1.55 -17.92
N LYS A 414 6.60 -2.06 -19.13
CA LYS A 414 5.59 -2.67 -19.98
C LYS A 414 4.98 -3.93 -19.36
N ILE A 415 5.82 -4.79 -18.77
CA ILE A 415 5.33 -5.99 -18.07
C ILE A 415 4.47 -5.60 -16.86
N LEU A 416 4.92 -4.64 -16.05
CA LEU A 416 4.13 -4.16 -14.90
C LEU A 416 2.79 -3.56 -15.36
N LYS A 417 2.79 -2.77 -16.44
CA LYS A 417 1.56 -2.25 -17.04
C LYS A 417 0.59 -3.38 -17.41
N ASP A 418 1.05 -4.35 -18.20
CA ASP A 418 0.17 -5.36 -18.78
C ASP A 418 -0.26 -6.43 -17.74
N ASP A 419 0.61 -6.78 -16.79
CA ASP A 419 0.37 -7.91 -15.89
C ASP A 419 -0.11 -7.51 -14.49
N LEU A 420 0.14 -6.29 -14.04
CA LEU A 420 -0.16 -5.84 -12.67
C LEU A 420 -1.08 -4.61 -12.63
N PHE A 421 -0.78 -3.62 -13.46
CA PHE A 421 -1.35 -2.27 -13.36
C PHE A 421 -2.45 -1.99 -14.39
N GLU A 422 -2.80 -2.96 -15.22
CA GLU A 422 -3.89 -2.82 -16.18
C GLU A 422 -5.21 -2.52 -15.45
N GLY A 423 -5.91 -1.50 -15.92
CA GLY A 423 -7.17 -1.01 -15.35
C GLY A 423 -7.03 0.22 -14.44
N GLN A 424 -5.82 0.55 -13.98
CA GLN A 424 -5.61 1.63 -13.01
C GLN A 424 -5.91 3.05 -13.54
N ASP A 425 -5.82 3.25 -14.86
CA ASP A 425 -6.10 4.50 -15.56
C ASP A 425 -7.49 4.50 -16.22
N TYR A 426 -8.28 3.44 -16.02
CA TYR A 426 -9.62 3.35 -16.59
C TYR A 426 -10.55 4.35 -15.89
N SER A 427 -11.49 4.90 -16.66
CA SER A 427 -12.63 5.61 -16.07
C SER A 427 -13.56 4.60 -15.37
N VAL A 428 -14.35 5.07 -14.41
CA VAL A 428 -15.39 4.26 -13.75
C VAL A 428 -16.34 3.64 -14.79
N GLU A 429 -16.68 4.37 -15.85
CA GLU A 429 -17.48 3.85 -16.96
C GLU A 429 -16.81 2.67 -17.68
N LYS A 430 -15.52 2.80 -18.01
CA LYS A 430 -14.77 1.73 -18.66
C LYS A 430 -14.67 0.50 -17.76
N LEU A 431 -14.39 0.69 -16.47
CA LEU A 431 -14.38 -0.40 -15.47
C LEU A 431 -15.74 -1.11 -15.41
N ASN A 432 -16.83 -0.36 -15.30
CA ASN A 432 -18.20 -0.91 -15.30
C ASN A 432 -18.48 -1.72 -16.56
N LYS A 433 -18.11 -1.21 -17.73
CA LYS A 433 -18.31 -1.90 -19.01
C LYS A 433 -17.53 -3.21 -19.06
N THR A 434 -16.23 -3.18 -18.74
CA THR A 434 -15.37 -4.37 -18.78
C THR A 434 -15.84 -5.42 -17.77
N TYR A 435 -16.23 -5.01 -16.56
CA TYR A 435 -16.77 -5.92 -15.55
C TYR A 435 -18.07 -6.59 -15.97
N ILE A 436 -19.03 -5.82 -16.51
CA ILE A 436 -20.30 -6.38 -17.02
C ILE A 436 -20.07 -7.31 -18.21
N GLU A 437 -19.15 -6.99 -19.12
CA GLU A 437 -18.76 -7.88 -20.21
C GLU A 437 -18.18 -9.20 -19.68
N TYR A 438 -17.37 -9.14 -18.61
CA TYR A 438 -16.83 -10.32 -17.96
C TYR A 438 -17.94 -11.18 -17.32
N ILE A 439 -18.87 -10.57 -16.57
CA ILE A 439 -20.04 -11.26 -16.01
C ILE A 439 -20.84 -11.95 -17.12
N LYS A 440 -21.14 -11.23 -18.20
CA LYS A 440 -21.88 -11.78 -19.34
C LYS A 440 -21.22 -13.00 -19.94
N ASN A 441 -19.89 -13.03 -20.04
CA ASN A 441 -19.17 -14.18 -20.59
C ASN A 441 -19.33 -15.45 -19.73
N ASN A 442 -19.69 -15.30 -18.45
CA ASN A 442 -19.89 -16.39 -17.50
C ASN A 442 -21.37 -16.73 -17.25
N LEU A 443 -22.30 -16.03 -17.91
CA LEU A 443 -23.74 -16.33 -17.86
C LEU A 443 -24.17 -17.22 -19.03
N ASP A 444 -25.27 -17.95 -18.87
CA ASP A 444 -25.96 -18.58 -20.00
C ASP A 444 -26.68 -17.52 -20.88
N GLU A 445 -27.00 -17.87 -22.12
CA GLU A 445 -27.59 -16.92 -23.09
C GLU A 445 -28.90 -16.28 -22.60
N ASN A 446 -29.76 -17.01 -21.87
CA ASN A 446 -31.00 -16.44 -21.37
C ASN A 446 -30.72 -15.40 -20.28
N LYS A 447 -29.80 -15.70 -19.37
CA LYS A 447 -29.39 -14.76 -18.31
C LYS A 447 -28.64 -13.54 -18.86
N LYS A 448 -27.85 -13.70 -19.93
CA LYS A 448 -27.24 -12.57 -20.65
C LYS A 448 -28.30 -11.61 -21.17
N LEU A 449 -29.31 -12.14 -21.87
CA LEU A 449 -30.43 -11.34 -22.40
C LEU A 449 -31.20 -10.64 -21.27
N GLN A 450 -31.43 -11.32 -20.15
CA GLN A 450 -32.08 -10.74 -18.98
C GLN A 450 -31.27 -9.57 -18.39
N LEU A 451 -29.95 -9.73 -18.26
CA LEU A 451 -29.07 -8.66 -17.78
C LEU A 451 -29.06 -7.47 -18.76
N ASP A 452 -29.01 -7.72 -20.07
CA ASP A 452 -29.11 -6.67 -21.09
C ASP A 452 -30.42 -5.90 -21.01
N GLU A 453 -31.54 -6.59 -20.85
CA GLU A 453 -32.83 -5.93 -20.65
C GLU A 453 -32.86 -5.06 -19.40
N LEU A 454 -32.28 -5.52 -18.29
CA LEU A 454 -32.22 -4.77 -17.04
C LEU A 454 -31.39 -3.49 -17.19
N ILE A 455 -30.24 -3.58 -17.85
CA ILE A 455 -29.37 -2.43 -18.16
C ILE A 455 -30.09 -1.45 -19.10
N LEU A 456 -30.72 -1.94 -20.17
CA LEU A 456 -31.47 -1.11 -21.12
C LEU A 456 -32.67 -0.40 -20.47
N LYS A 457 -33.39 -1.09 -19.56
CA LYS A 457 -34.49 -0.48 -18.78
C LYS A 457 -33.97 0.64 -17.88
N ALA A 458 -32.80 0.46 -17.25
CA ALA A 458 -32.17 1.50 -16.45
C ALA A 458 -31.81 2.74 -17.28
N GLN A 459 -31.19 2.54 -18.44
CA GLN A 459 -30.78 3.63 -19.34
C GLN A 459 -31.97 4.49 -19.82
N LYS A 460 -33.11 3.86 -20.14
CA LYS A 460 -34.33 4.56 -20.59
C LYS A 460 -34.96 5.49 -19.56
N ILE A 461 -34.62 5.33 -18.27
CA ILE A 461 -35.13 6.17 -17.17
C ILE A 461 -34.24 7.41 -16.95
N GLY A 462 -33.22 7.64 -17.81
CA GLY A 462 -32.25 8.73 -17.63
C GLY A 462 -31.17 8.43 -16.59
N LEU A 463 -31.01 7.15 -16.25
CA LEU A 463 -29.89 6.68 -15.45
C LEU A 463 -28.69 6.49 -16.40
N ASP A 464 -27.67 7.33 -16.31
CA ASP A 464 -26.42 7.13 -17.04
C ASP A 464 -25.78 5.77 -16.71
N SER A 465 -25.84 4.95 -17.75
CA SER A 465 -25.22 3.66 -18.08
C SER A 465 -25.37 2.49 -17.10
N ILE A 466 -24.61 2.41 -16.01
CA ILE A 466 -24.55 1.23 -15.10
C ILE A 466 -24.38 1.68 -13.64
N GLN A 467 -23.59 2.72 -13.41
CA GLN A 467 -23.26 3.21 -12.08
C GLN A 467 -24.50 3.58 -11.25
N LYS A 468 -25.45 4.30 -11.88
CA LYS A 468 -26.70 4.70 -11.21
C LYS A 468 -27.64 3.52 -10.92
N LEU A 469 -27.57 2.42 -11.70
CA LEU A 469 -28.33 1.20 -11.43
C LEU A 469 -27.87 0.53 -10.13
N ILE A 470 -26.58 0.59 -9.83
CA ILE A 470 -26.02 0.04 -8.59
C ILE A 470 -26.34 0.95 -7.41
N GLN A 471 -26.24 2.27 -7.60
CA GLN A 471 -26.58 3.25 -6.57
C GLN A 471 -28.07 3.25 -6.24
N ASN A 472 -28.93 2.88 -7.19
CA ASN A 472 -30.38 2.75 -7.01
C ASN A 472 -30.90 1.45 -7.66
N PRO A 473 -30.68 0.29 -7.01
CA PRO A 473 -31.05 -1.01 -7.55
C PRO A 473 -32.55 -1.13 -7.79
N THR A 474 -32.94 -1.53 -9.00
CA THR A 474 -34.33 -1.93 -9.26
C THR A 474 -34.60 -3.31 -8.66
N LYS A 475 -35.84 -3.61 -8.27
CA LYS A 475 -36.22 -4.96 -7.78
C LYS A 475 -35.78 -6.08 -8.73
N GLY A 476 -35.90 -5.86 -10.04
CA GLY A 476 -35.48 -6.84 -11.05
C GLY A 476 -33.96 -7.08 -11.04
N PHE A 477 -33.16 -6.02 -10.89
CA PHE A 477 -31.71 -6.14 -10.77
C PHE A 477 -31.31 -6.81 -9.45
N THR A 478 -31.95 -6.46 -8.34
CA THR A 478 -31.74 -7.08 -7.03
C THR A 478 -31.96 -8.60 -7.07
N SER A 479 -33.08 -9.05 -7.65
CA SER A 479 -33.34 -10.48 -7.81
C SER A 479 -32.31 -11.16 -8.71
N PHE A 480 -31.92 -10.51 -9.81
CA PHE A 480 -30.91 -11.03 -10.73
C PHE A 480 -29.54 -11.18 -10.07
N TYR A 481 -29.10 -10.15 -9.35
CA TYR A 481 -27.84 -10.17 -8.61
C TYR A 481 -27.84 -11.28 -7.55
N LYS A 482 -28.92 -11.41 -6.76
CA LYS A 482 -29.03 -12.45 -5.74
C LYS A 482 -28.95 -13.87 -6.33
N GLU A 483 -29.62 -14.12 -7.44
CA GLU A 483 -29.61 -15.43 -8.11
C GLU A 483 -28.23 -15.78 -8.71
N ASN A 484 -27.42 -14.76 -9.03
CA ASN A 484 -26.15 -14.92 -9.72
C ASN A 484 -24.96 -14.39 -8.90
N LYS A 485 -25.09 -14.28 -7.57
CA LYS A 485 -24.10 -13.63 -6.69
C LYS A 485 -22.69 -14.17 -6.91
N ASP A 486 -22.54 -15.48 -6.97
CA ASP A 486 -21.25 -16.15 -7.17
C ASP A 486 -20.57 -15.70 -8.47
N ILE A 487 -21.34 -15.50 -9.55
CA ILE A 487 -20.80 -15.03 -10.84
C ILE A 487 -20.30 -13.58 -10.75
N PHE A 488 -20.96 -12.73 -9.96
CA PHE A 488 -20.47 -11.37 -9.72
C PHE A 488 -19.20 -11.39 -8.87
N VAL A 489 -19.14 -12.20 -7.82
CA VAL A 489 -17.96 -12.34 -6.95
C VAL A 489 -16.77 -12.89 -7.75
N ASP A 490 -16.96 -13.99 -8.49
CA ASP A 490 -15.91 -14.61 -9.32
C ASP A 490 -15.44 -13.68 -10.45
N ALA A 491 -16.25 -12.69 -10.84
CA ALA A 491 -15.91 -11.72 -11.87
C ALA A 491 -14.92 -10.64 -11.40
N MET A 492 -14.51 -10.60 -10.12
CA MET A 492 -13.51 -9.65 -9.62
C MET A 492 -12.11 -9.85 -10.25
N GLU A 493 -11.88 -10.95 -10.95
CA GLU A 493 -10.64 -11.20 -11.70
C GLU A 493 -10.56 -10.51 -13.08
N PHE A 494 -11.56 -9.69 -13.46
CA PHE A 494 -11.67 -9.14 -14.82
C PHE A 494 -10.51 -8.23 -15.27
N VAL A 495 -9.79 -7.62 -14.33
CA VAL A 495 -8.54 -6.88 -14.58
C VAL A 495 -7.51 -7.15 -13.48
N PRO A 496 -6.20 -7.14 -13.78
CA PRO A 496 -5.16 -7.50 -12.82
C PRO A 496 -5.19 -6.70 -11.51
N ILE A 497 -5.39 -5.38 -11.55
CA ILE A 497 -5.35 -4.58 -10.33
C ILE A 497 -6.51 -4.87 -9.37
N ILE A 498 -7.70 -5.20 -9.89
CA ILE A 498 -8.85 -5.61 -9.06
C ILE A 498 -8.64 -7.05 -8.55
N SER A 499 -8.16 -7.96 -9.40
CA SER A 499 -7.78 -9.32 -8.98
C SER A 499 -6.72 -9.31 -7.86
N ASN A 500 -5.83 -8.31 -7.88
CA ASN A 500 -4.84 -8.13 -6.84
C ASN A 500 -5.43 -7.53 -5.57
N PHE A 501 -6.35 -6.57 -5.69
CA PHE A 501 -7.10 -6.04 -4.55
C PHE A 501 -7.88 -7.16 -3.86
N ASP A 502 -8.65 -7.94 -4.62
CA ASP A 502 -9.47 -9.04 -4.09
C ASP A 502 -8.64 -10.11 -3.35
N ALA A 503 -7.41 -10.35 -3.80
CA ALA A 503 -6.52 -11.32 -3.15
C ALA A 503 -5.83 -10.81 -1.87
N VAL A 504 -5.72 -9.49 -1.68
CA VAL A 504 -4.85 -8.89 -0.64
C VAL A 504 -5.61 -7.94 0.30
N ASN A 505 -6.75 -7.40 -0.12
CA ASN A 505 -7.60 -6.44 0.59
C ASN A 505 -6.94 -5.10 0.95
N TYR A 506 -5.85 -4.74 0.27
CA TYR A 506 -5.11 -3.50 0.53
C TYR A 506 -5.59 -2.37 -0.38
N THR A 507 -5.86 -1.20 0.18
CA THR A 507 -6.45 -0.08 -0.57
C THR A 507 -5.53 0.35 -1.71
N VAL A 508 -6.09 0.40 -2.93
CA VAL A 508 -5.38 0.86 -4.12
C VAL A 508 -5.31 2.39 -4.16
N PRO A 509 -4.24 3.01 -4.71
CA PRO A 509 -4.04 4.46 -4.67
C PRO A 509 -4.71 5.23 -5.81
N TYR A 510 -5.67 4.65 -6.53
CA TYR A 510 -6.25 5.23 -7.74
C TYR A 510 -7.71 5.65 -7.56
N GLN A 511 -8.04 6.91 -7.84
CA GLN A 511 -9.35 7.51 -7.55
C GLN A 511 -10.51 6.73 -8.19
N ASN A 512 -10.44 6.48 -9.50
CA ASN A 512 -11.52 5.79 -10.22
C ASN A 512 -11.70 4.34 -9.77
N LEU A 513 -10.60 3.65 -9.41
CA LEU A 513 -10.68 2.30 -8.86
C LEU A 513 -11.31 2.30 -7.48
N ILE A 514 -10.93 3.24 -6.61
CA ILE A 514 -11.55 3.41 -5.29
C ILE A 514 -13.06 3.63 -5.46
N GLU A 515 -13.48 4.53 -6.35
CA GLU A 515 -14.90 4.79 -6.61
C GLU A 515 -15.63 3.55 -7.11
N TRP A 516 -15.01 2.81 -8.04
CA TRP A 516 -15.59 1.58 -8.58
C TRP A 516 -15.72 0.48 -7.51
N LEU A 517 -14.69 0.27 -6.68
CA LEU A 517 -14.71 -0.70 -5.57
C LEU A 517 -15.81 -0.36 -4.55
N LYS A 518 -15.98 0.93 -4.23
CA LYS A 518 -17.06 1.41 -3.36
C LYS A 518 -18.46 1.11 -3.91
N ASP A 519 -18.61 1.02 -5.23
CA ASP A 519 -19.89 0.75 -5.87
C ASP A 519 -20.16 -0.75 -6.00
N TRP A 520 -19.15 -1.59 -6.28
CA TRP A 520 -19.36 -3.02 -6.56
C TRP A 520 -18.89 -3.99 -5.49
N TYR A 521 -17.71 -3.77 -4.90
CA TYR A 521 -17.05 -4.77 -4.06
C TYR A 521 -17.79 -4.98 -2.74
N PHE A 522 -18.29 -3.89 -2.16
CA PHE A 522 -18.95 -3.89 -0.86
C PHE A 522 -20.47 -4.08 -0.94
N LEU A 523 -20.99 -4.59 -2.06
CA LEU A 523 -22.42 -4.87 -2.21
C LEU A 523 -22.84 -6.10 -1.41
N THR A 524 -23.86 -5.95 -0.57
CA THR A 524 -24.46 -7.04 0.21
C THR A 524 -25.97 -7.08 0.04
N ILE A 525 -26.61 -8.15 0.50
CA ILE A 525 -28.06 -8.31 0.56
C ILE A 525 -28.50 -8.20 2.01
N ASN A 526 -29.40 -7.26 2.30
CA ASN A 526 -29.93 -7.09 3.65
C ASN A 526 -31.08 -8.05 3.97
N ASN A 527 -31.53 -8.01 5.23
CA ASN A 527 -32.61 -8.84 5.75
C ASN A 527 -33.96 -8.63 5.03
N GLN A 528 -34.13 -7.54 4.27
CA GLN A 528 -35.31 -7.26 3.46
C GLN A 528 -35.10 -7.61 1.98
N ASP A 529 -34.09 -8.42 1.66
CA ASP A 529 -33.75 -8.84 0.30
C ASP A 529 -33.42 -7.70 -0.66
N ASN A 530 -32.90 -6.56 -0.16
CA ASN A 530 -32.45 -5.46 -0.99
C ASN A 530 -30.91 -5.44 -1.09
N ILE A 531 -30.39 -5.02 -2.24
CA ILE A 531 -28.97 -4.68 -2.38
C ILE A 531 -28.71 -3.40 -1.57
N GLU A 532 -27.68 -3.45 -0.74
CA GLU A 532 -27.11 -2.28 -0.07
C GLU A 532 -25.59 -2.38 -0.04
N LYS A 533 -24.93 -1.35 0.50
CA LYS A 533 -23.49 -1.36 0.73
C LYS A 533 -23.22 -1.76 2.17
N ASP A 534 -22.21 -2.59 2.39
CA ASP A 534 -21.65 -2.83 3.72
C ASP A 534 -20.89 -1.57 4.17
N GLU A 535 -21.62 -0.64 4.78
CA GLU A 535 -21.08 0.67 5.21
C GLU A 535 -19.92 0.53 6.21
N ALA A 536 -19.90 -0.52 7.05
CA ALA A 536 -18.81 -0.72 8.00
C ALA A 536 -17.53 -1.14 7.28
N ALA A 537 -17.60 -2.13 6.39
CA ALA A 537 -16.49 -2.54 5.53
C ALA A 537 -16.01 -1.40 4.63
N LEU A 538 -16.94 -0.66 4.05
CA LEU A 538 -16.67 0.50 3.21
C LEU A 538 -15.86 1.57 3.97
N ASN A 539 -16.23 1.84 5.21
CA ASN A 539 -15.54 2.82 6.05
C ASN A 539 -14.15 2.35 6.52
N ILE A 540 -13.95 1.03 6.70
CA ILE A 540 -12.62 0.43 6.91
C ILE A 540 -11.75 0.67 5.67
N PHE A 541 -12.24 0.27 4.50
CA PHE A 541 -11.54 0.42 3.22
C PHE A 541 -11.24 1.88 2.86
N ASN A 542 -12.19 2.77 3.10
CA ASN A 542 -12.12 4.17 2.68
C ASN A 542 -11.17 4.98 3.57
N ILE A 543 -9.94 5.15 3.09
CA ILE A 543 -9.00 6.11 3.65
C ILE A 543 -9.44 7.51 3.23
N SER A 544 -9.68 8.36 4.21
CA SER A 544 -10.18 9.71 4.01
C SER A 544 -9.56 10.63 5.04
N ASN A 545 -9.26 11.87 4.64
CA ASN A 545 -8.88 12.93 5.57
C ASN A 545 -10.06 13.42 6.42
N VAL A 546 -11.20 12.74 6.38
CA VAL A 546 -12.41 13.00 7.16
C VAL A 546 -12.99 11.65 7.59
N ASP A 547 -13.30 11.48 8.86
CA ASP A 547 -13.93 10.28 9.39
C ASP A 547 -15.42 10.21 9.04
N LYS A 548 -16.09 9.12 9.43
CA LYS A 548 -17.54 8.92 9.20
C LYS A 548 -18.43 9.99 9.85
N ASN A 549 -17.93 10.72 10.83
CA ASN A 549 -18.64 11.80 11.53
C ASN A 549 -18.35 13.19 10.96
N GLY A 550 -17.55 13.28 9.88
CA GLY A 550 -17.14 14.56 9.32
C GLY A 550 -15.93 15.19 10.01
N GLU A 551 -15.21 14.48 10.87
CA GLU A 551 -14.04 15.00 11.57
C GLU A 551 -12.73 14.77 10.79
N ILE A 552 -11.85 15.78 10.69
CA ILE A 552 -10.58 15.64 9.94
C ILE A 552 -9.65 14.57 10.53
N ILE A 553 -9.15 13.65 9.71
CA ILE A 553 -8.05 12.74 10.06
C ILE A 553 -6.74 13.28 9.49
N TYR A 554 -5.73 13.43 10.35
CA TYR A 554 -4.40 13.86 9.95
C TYR A 554 -3.50 12.67 9.68
N HIS A 555 -3.26 12.40 8.41
CA HIS A 555 -2.28 11.41 7.97
C HIS A 555 -0.87 12.00 7.95
N ARG A 556 0.03 11.48 8.78
CA ARG A 556 1.45 11.80 8.77
C ARG A 556 2.22 10.80 7.89
N ILE A 557 3.32 11.27 7.30
CA ILE A 557 4.28 10.39 6.61
C ILE A 557 5.04 9.56 7.62
N TYR A 558 5.42 8.33 7.25
CA TYR A 558 6.47 7.61 7.95
C TYR A 558 7.78 8.36 7.75
N GLN A 559 8.46 8.73 8.83
CA GLN A 559 9.67 9.53 8.70
C GLN A 559 10.80 8.68 8.10
N PRO A 560 11.45 9.12 7.00
CA PRO A 560 12.67 8.48 6.54
C PRO A 560 13.80 8.70 7.57
N LEU A 561 14.43 7.60 7.99
CA LEU A 561 15.48 7.63 9.01
C LEU A 561 16.82 7.21 8.42
N PRO A 562 17.92 7.96 8.67
CA PRO A 562 19.26 7.52 8.32
C PRO A 562 19.57 6.16 8.97
N LEU A 563 20.30 5.29 8.27
CA LEU A 563 20.60 3.91 8.72
C LEU A 563 21.13 3.84 10.16
N LYS A 564 22.01 4.78 10.55
CA LYS A 564 22.56 4.84 11.92
C LYS A 564 21.48 5.11 12.97
N LEU A 565 20.57 6.06 12.70
CA LEU A 565 19.47 6.37 13.60
C LEU A 565 18.48 5.22 13.67
N LYS A 566 18.13 4.63 12.52
CA LYS A 566 17.29 3.43 12.44
C LYS A 566 17.85 2.32 13.31
N THR A 567 19.14 2.02 13.20
CA THR A 567 19.83 0.99 13.99
C THR A 567 19.72 1.27 15.49
N LEU A 568 20.04 2.49 15.93
CA LEU A 568 19.96 2.87 17.35
C LEU A 568 18.53 2.81 17.90
N LEU A 569 17.55 3.22 17.09
CA LEU A 569 16.13 3.17 17.44
C LEU A 569 15.66 1.72 17.57
N THR A 570 15.98 0.88 16.60
CA THR A 570 15.67 -0.55 16.62
C THR A 570 16.30 -1.26 17.82
N GLU A 571 17.59 -1.04 18.10
CA GLU A 571 18.28 -1.62 19.26
C GLU A 571 17.65 -1.17 20.60
N TYR A 572 17.31 0.11 20.72
CA TYR A 572 16.65 0.64 21.91
C TYR A 572 15.26 0.05 22.08
N TYR A 573 14.46 0.03 21.01
CA TYR A 573 13.13 -0.55 20.99
C TYR A 573 13.14 -2.00 21.45
N PHE A 574 13.96 -2.87 20.83
CA PHE A 574 14.04 -4.29 21.21
C PHE A 574 14.48 -4.49 22.67
N ARG A 575 15.39 -3.64 23.18
CA ARG A 575 15.77 -3.71 24.59
C ARG A 575 14.59 -3.36 25.52
N GLU A 576 13.82 -2.34 25.17
CA GLU A 576 12.69 -1.91 25.99
C GLU A 576 11.49 -2.86 25.89
N THR A 577 11.22 -3.45 24.74
CA THR A 577 10.14 -4.42 24.55
C THR A 577 10.49 -5.85 24.97
N LYS A 578 11.77 -6.22 24.92
CA LYS A 578 12.24 -7.62 24.98
C LYS A 578 11.61 -8.50 23.88
N SER A 579 11.31 -7.91 22.72
CA SER A 579 10.85 -8.65 21.53
C SER A 579 11.97 -9.24 20.70
#